data_AF-A0A964MC94-F1
#
_entry.id   AF-A0A964MC94-F1
#
_cell.length_a   1.000
_cell.length_b   1.000
_cell.length_c   1.000
_cell.angle_alpha   90.00
_cell.angle_beta   90.00
_cell.angle_gamma   90.00
#
_symmetry.space_group_name_H-M   'P 1'
#
loop_
_entity.id
_entity.type
_entity.pdbx_description
1 polymer ?
#
loop_
_entity_poly.entity_id
_entity_poly.type
_entity_poly.pdbx_seq_one_letter_code
_entity_poly.pdbx_strand_id
1 'polypeptide(L)'
;VLLTPMTTATARLVRRSGDRVDTIYVQAASADTVQQASDEISEILRQRHRTQLGEDDFTVFSQQDFVATAQTITNVLTIFLGGIAAISLLVGGIGIMNIMLVSVTERTREIGLRKAIGARRRDILIQFLTESSLLSLVGGLIGIGLGYLIAFAVGRIAAASGTPFTPQVGLDSILLATIFSTAVGLFFGLYPANRAARLEPVEALRYE
;
A
#
# COMPACT_ATOMS: atom_id res chain seq x y z
N VAL A 1 3.15 -38.12 -0.16
CA VAL A 1 4.20 -38.06 0.89
C VAL A 1 4.40 -39.47 1.42
N LEU A 2 5.61 -40.03 1.36
CA LEU A 2 5.93 -41.37 1.87
C LEU A 2 6.67 -41.21 3.21
N LEU A 3 6.12 -41.75 4.30
CA LEU A 3 6.75 -41.72 5.61
C LEU A 3 7.38 -43.09 5.88
N THR A 4 8.67 -43.12 6.22
CA THR A 4 9.38 -44.35 6.56
C THR A 4 10.29 -44.13 7.77
N PRO A 5 10.48 -45.14 8.65
CA PRO A 5 11.41 -45.02 9.77
C PRO A 5 12.83 -44.71 9.30
N MET A 6 13.50 -43.77 9.98
CA MET A 6 14.83 -43.29 9.58
C MET A 6 15.86 -44.41 9.46
N THR A 7 15.85 -45.37 10.39
CA THR A 7 16.76 -46.53 10.36
C THR A 7 16.58 -47.40 9.12
N THR A 8 15.34 -47.55 8.64
CA THR A 8 15.04 -48.29 7.40
C THR A 8 15.43 -47.48 6.17
N ALA A 9 15.20 -46.16 6.20
CA ALA A 9 15.55 -45.26 5.11
C ALA A 9 17.07 -45.22 4.87
N THR A 10 17.87 -45.09 5.93
CA THR A 10 19.34 -45.08 5.82
C THR A 10 19.93 -46.44 5.46
N ALA A 11 19.36 -47.55 5.97
CA ALA A 11 19.87 -48.89 5.68
C ALA A 11 19.52 -49.41 4.28
N ARG A 12 18.38 -49.01 3.70
CA ARG A 12 17.84 -49.67 2.49
C ARG A 12 17.48 -48.75 1.32
N LEU A 13 17.23 -47.46 1.55
CA LEU A 13 16.73 -46.56 0.51
C LEU A 13 17.76 -45.50 0.12
N VAL A 14 18.47 -44.94 1.10
CA VAL A 14 19.43 -43.87 0.91
C VAL A 14 20.82 -44.42 1.20
N ARG A 15 21.61 -44.72 0.15
CA ARG A 15 23.03 -45.08 0.28
C ARG A 15 23.85 -43.85 0.69
N ARG A 16 23.72 -43.41 1.94
CA ARG A 16 24.59 -42.41 2.56
C ARG A 16 25.65 -43.12 3.41
N SER A 17 26.91 -42.74 3.22
CA SER A 17 27.99 -43.13 4.13
C SER A 17 27.94 -42.24 5.38
N GLY A 18 27.32 -42.74 6.45
CA GLY A 18 27.31 -42.10 7.77
C GLY A 18 25.93 -41.69 8.29
N ASP A 19 25.86 -41.46 9.60
CA ASP A 19 24.66 -41.06 10.35
C ASP A 19 24.46 -39.53 10.27
N ARG A 20 24.04 -39.03 9.09
CA ARG A 20 23.84 -37.59 8.82
C ARG A 20 22.38 -37.28 8.55
N VAL A 21 21.88 -36.21 9.19
CA VAL A 21 20.49 -35.74 9.08
C VAL A 21 20.47 -34.38 8.37
N ASP A 22 19.55 -34.18 7.43
CA ASP A 22 19.41 -32.91 6.70
C ASP A 22 18.51 -31.89 7.44
N THR A 23 17.51 -32.38 8.17
CA THR A 23 16.53 -31.53 8.86
C THR A 23 16.01 -32.25 10.10
N ILE A 24 15.97 -31.55 11.22
CA ILE A 24 15.40 -32.03 12.47
C ILE A 24 14.21 -31.12 12.78
N TYR A 25 13.02 -31.71 12.88
CA TYR A 25 11.84 -30.99 13.33
C TYR A 25 11.74 -31.08 14.85
N VAL A 26 11.67 -29.94 15.52
CA VAL A 26 11.54 -29.83 16.98
C VAL A 26 10.30 -29.00 17.28
N GLN A 27 9.53 -29.44 18.28
CA GLN A 27 8.35 -28.72 18.76
C GLN A 27 8.64 -28.13 20.14
N ALA A 28 8.55 -26.81 20.25
CA ALA A 28 8.64 -26.13 21.54
C ALA A 28 7.39 -26.38 22.40
N ALA A 29 7.53 -26.28 23.73
CA ALA A 29 6.42 -26.50 24.67
C ALA A 29 5.31 -25.44 24.54
N SER A 30 5.68 -24.21 24.20
CA SER A 30 4.75 -23.11 23.94
C SER A 30 5.31 -22.14 22.90
N ALA A 31 4.45 -21.29 22.33
CA ALA A 31 4.83 -20.27 21.34
C ALA A 31 5.87 -19.27 21.89
N ASP A 32 5.79 -18.92 23.17
CA ASP A 32 6.67 -17.94 23.81
C ASP A 32 8.08 -18.49 24.06
N THR A 33 8.20 -19.82 24.15
CA THR A 33 9.49 -20.51 24.39
C THR A 33 10.26 -20.82 23.11
N VAL A 34 9.71 -20.51 21.93
CA VAL A 34 10.34 -20.86 20.64
C VAL A 34 11.71 -20.23 20.49
N GLN A 35 11.87 -18.95 20.84
CA GLN A 35 13.18 -18.29 20.74
C GLN A 35 14.20 -18.90 21.70
N GLN A 36 13.82 -19.11 22.96
CA GLN A 36 14.69 -19.72 23.97
C GLN A 36 15.10 -21.14 23.57
N ALA A 37 14.16 -21.94 23.05
CA ALA A 37 14.44 -23.28 22.56
C ALA A 37 15.39 -23.25 21.34
N SER A 38 15.22 -22.31 20.41
CA SER A 38 16.13 -22.13 19.27
C SER A 38 17.55 -21.79 19.71
N ASP A 39 17.69 -20.93 20.72
CA ASP A 39 18.99 -20.53 21.27
C ASP A 39 19.67 -21.73 21.98
N GLU A 40 18.91 -22.47 22.81
CA GLU A 40 19.42 -23.65 23.52
C GLU A 40 19.81 -24.78 22.57
N ILE A 41 18.99 -25.04 21.52
CA ILE A 41 19.32 -26.00 20.46
C ILE A 41 20.61 -25.60 19.77
N SER A 42 20.78 -24.31 19.45
CA SER A 42 21.98 -23.80 18.81
C SER A 42 23.21 -23.99 19.70
N GLU A 43 23.10 -23.76 21.01
CA GLU A 43 24.19 -23.98 21.95
C GLU A 43 24.57 -25.47 22.05
N ILE A 44 23.57 -26.36 22.17
CA ILE A 44 23.79 -27.81 22.23
C ILE A 44 24.46 -28.31 20.95
N LEU A 45 24.02 -27.84 19.78
CA LEU A 45 24.59 -28.23 18.50
C LEU A 45 26.03 -27.72 18.34
N ARG A 46 26.32 -26.46 18.70
CA ARG A 46 27.68 -25.91 18.74
C ARG A 46 28.61 -26.76 19.61
N GLN A 47 28.18 -27.10 20.82
CA GLN A 47 28.96 -27.95 21.73
C GLN A 47 29.21 -29.35 21.16
N ARG A 48 28.22 -29.96 20.51
CA ARG A 48 28.34 -31.30 19.91
C ARG A 48 29.19 -31.32 18.64
N HIS A 49 29.00 -30.34 17.75
CA HIS A 49 29.69 -30.25 16.46
C HIS A 49 31.11 -29.70 16.60
N ARG A 50 31.45 -29.11 17.76
CA ARG A 50 32.76 -28.49 18.04
C ARG A 50 33.14 -27.45 16.98
N THR A 51 32.14 -26.69 16.52
CA THR A 51 32.34 -25.62 15.53
C THR A 51 33.21 -24.50 16.10
N GLN A 52 34.01 -23.86 15.24
CA GLN A 52 34.77 -22.67 15.64
C GLN A 52 33.81 -21.50 15.91
N LEU A 53 34.19 -20.59 16.83
CA LEU A 53 33.41 -19.39 17.10
C LEU A 53 33.16 -18.62 15.78
N GLY A 54 31.91 -18.57 15.34
CA GLY A 54 31.47 -17.77 14.19
C GLY A 54 31.13 -18.55 12.91
N GLU A 55 31.40 -19.85 12.83
CA GLU A 55 31.00 -20.69 11.70
C GLU A 55 30.12 -21.86 12.18
N ASP A 56 28.80 -21.65 12.19
CA ASP A 56 27.84 -22.73 12.43
C ASP A 56 27.65 -23.54 11.13
N ASP A 57 27.73 -24.86 11.22
CA ASP A 57 27.44 -25.78 10.11
C ASP A 57 25.94 -26.16 10.03
N PHE A 58 25.11 -25.51 10.84
CA PHE A 58 23.67 -25.71 10.94
C PHE A 58 22.91 -24.38 10.93
N THR A 59 21.62 -24.44 10.67
CA THR A 59 20.72 -23.28 10.78
C THR A 59 19.47 -23.69 11.51
N VAL A 60 19.07 -22.90 12.50
CA VAL A 60 17.80 -23.07 13.20
C VAL A 60 16.79 -22.12 12.58
N PHE A 61 15.77 -22.68 11.94
CA PHE A 61 14.65 -21.92 11.38
C PHE A 61 13.41 -22.14 12.24
N SER A 62 12.87 -21.06 12.79
CA SER A 62 11.58 -21.10 13.46
C SER A 62 10.45 -20.72 12.48
N GLN A 63 9.22 -21.10 12.83
CA GLN A 63 8.05 -20.63 12.10
C GLN A 63 7.89 -19.09 12.20
N GLN A 64 8.40 -18.48 13.28
CA GLN A 64 8.35 -17.03 13.47
C GLN A 64 9.29 -16.32 12.49
N ASP A 65 10.46 -16.88 12.18
CA ASP A 65 11.40 -16.31 11.21
C ASP A 65 10.79 -16.24 9.80
N PHE A 66 10.03 -17.28 9.42
CA PHE A 66 9.30 -17.29 8.16
C PHE A 66 8.25 -16.18 8.11
N VAL A 67 7.44 -16.03 9.17
CA VAL A 67 6.43 -14.99 9.27
C VAL A 67 7.06 -13.60 9.26
N ALA A 68 8.15 -13.38 10.00
CA ALA A 68 8.86 -12.11 10.05
C ALA A 68 9.46 -11.72 8.69
N THR A 69 10.04 -12.71 7.98
CA THR A 69 10.56 -12.51 6.62
C THR A 69 9.44 -12.14 5.65
N ALA A 70 8.32 -12.89 5.68
CA ALA A 70 7.15 -12.59 4.86
C ALA A 70 6.58 -11.19 5.14
N GLN A 71 6.45 -10.82 6.42
CA GLN A 71 6.00 -9.48 6.83
C GLN A 71 6.95 -8.39 6.33
N THR A 72 8.25 -8.60 6.40
CA THR A 72 9.26 -7.65 5.89
C THR A 72 9.09 -7.44 4.39
N ILE A 73 8.96 -8.53 3.61
CA ILE A 73 8.74 -8.45 2.16
C ILE A 73 7.42 -7.72 1.86
N THR A 74 6.33 -8.09 2.54
CA THR A 74 5.03 -7.43 2.36
C THR A 74 5.13 -5.94 2.67
N ASN A 75 5.78 -5.55 3.77
CA ASN A 75 5.94 -4.14 4.13
C ASN A 75 6.73 -3.35 3.09
N VAL A 76 7.82 -3.92 2.57
CA VAL A 76 8.61 -3.30 1.48
C VAL A 76 7.74 -3.09 0.24
N LEU A 77 6.98 -4.11 -0.17
CA LEU A 77 6.05 -4.00 -1.29
C LEU A 77 4.97 -2.96 -1.04
N THR A 78 4.39 -2.90 0.17
CA THR A 78 3.39 -1.91 0.55
C THR A 78 3.94 -0.49 0.46
N ILE A 79 5.14 -0.24 0.97
CA ILE A 79 5.78 1.08 0.88
C ILE A 79 6.05 1.44 -0.58
N PHE A 80 6.57 0.50 -1.37
CA PHE A 80 6.87 0.71 -2.78
C PHE A 80 5.61 1.05 -3.59
N LEU A 81 4.55 0.25 -3.45
CA LEU A 81 3.23 0.50 -4.07
C LEU A 81 2.63 1.82 -3.59
N GLY A 82 2.77 2.14 -2.30
CA GLY A 82 2.37 3.43 -1.73
C GLY A 82 3.10 4.61 -2.35
N GLY A 83 4.41 4.47 -2.63
CA GLY A 83 5.20 5.47 -3.33
C GLY A 83 4.72 5.72 -4.76
N ILE A 84 4.43 4.65 -5.52
CA ILE A 84 3.86 4.76 -6.87
C ILE A 84 2.49 5.44 -6.82
N ALA A 85 1.65 5.07 -5.86
CA ALA A 85 0.35 5.70 -5.66
C ALA A 85 0.47 7.19 -5.33
N ALA A 86 1.42 7.58 -4.46
CA ALA A 86 1.68 8.97 -4.12
C ALA A 86 2.13 9.81 -5.33
N ILE A 87 3.03 9.27 -6.16
CA ILE A 87 3.46 9.94 -7.40
C ILE A 87 2.28 10.08 -8.38
N SER A 88 1.49 9.02 -8.55
CA SER A 88 0.33 9.01 -9.44
C SER A 88 -0.71 10.05 -9.01
N LEU A 89 -0.91 10.18 -7.70
CA LEU A 89 -1.78 11.19 -7.11
C LEU A 89 -1.25 12.60 -7.33
N LEU A 90 0.05 12.82 -7.17
CA LEU A 90 0.68 14.12 -7.41
C LEU A 90 0.47 14.55 -8.87
N VAL A 91 0.73 13.66 -9.82
CA VAL A 91 0.51 13.92 -11.25
C VAL A 91 -0.98 14.18 -11.53
N GLY A 92 -1.89 13.39 -10.95
CA GLY A 92 -3.33 13.62 -11.05
C GLY A 92 -3.77 14.96 -10.46
N GLY A 93 -3.20 15.35 -9.32
CA GLY A 93 -3.45 16.63 -8.65
C GLY A 93 -2.98 17.82 -9.48
N ILE A 94 -1.81 17.73 -10.12
CA ILE A 94 -1.34 18.73 -11.09
C ILE A 94 -2.32 18.83 -12.27
N GLY A 95 -2.86 17.70 -12.74
CA GLY A 95 -3.90 17.66 -13.76
C GLY A 95 -5.15 18.44 -13.35
N ILE A 96 -5.66 18.21 -12.14
CA ILE A 96 -6.79 18.97 -11.58
C ILE A 96 -6.46 20.46 -11.54
N MET A 97 -5.29 20.82 -11.02
CA MET A 97 -4.85 22.22 -10.95
C MET A 97 -4.83 22.90 -12.33
N ASN A 98 -4.30 22.21 -13.35
CA ASN A 98 -4.23 22.75 -14.71
C ASN A 98 -5.62 22.94 -15.33
N ILE A 99 -6.50 21.94 -15.23
CA ILE A 99 -7.87 22.05 -15.74
C ILE A 99 -8.59 23.20 -15.05
N MET A 100 -8.41 23.35 -13.74
CA MET A 100 -9.01 24.46 -12.99
C MET A 100 -8.43 25.82 -13.40
N LEU A 101 -7.12 25.94 -13.66
CA LEU A 101 -6.52 27.18 -14.16
C LEU A 101 -7.09 27.58 -15.53
N VAL A 102 -7.23 26.62 -16.44
CA VAL A 102 -7.83 26.85 -17.77
C VAL A 102 -9.30 27.27 -17.62
N SER A 103 -10.08 26.57 -16.80
CA SER A 103 -11.48 26.91 -16.50
C SER A 103 -11.63 28.33 -15.94
N VAL A 104 -10.73 28.76 -15.05
CA VAL A 104 -10.73 30.13 -14.53
C VAL A 104 -10.45 31.14 -15.62
N THR A 105 -9.52 30.86 -16.53
CA THR A 105 -9.22 31.77 -17.65
C THR A 105 -10.38 31.87 -18.64
N GLU A 106 -11.03 30.76 -18.98
CA GLU A 106 -12.20 30.74 -19.88
C GLU A 106 -13.40 31.46 -19.26
N ARG A 107 -13.60 31.32 -17.94
CA ARG A 107 -14.73 31.91 -17.21
C ARG A 107 -14.40 33.29 -16.60
N THR A 108 -13.30 33.93 -17.01
CA THR A 108 -12.84 35.22 -16.43
C THR A 108 -13.94 36.29 -16.46
N ARG A 109 -14.62 36.45 -17.60
CA ARG A 109 -15.68 37.46 -17.78
C ARG A 109 -16.90 37.19 -16.90
N GLU A 110 -17.27 35.92 -16.72
CA GLU A 110 -18.38 35.51 -15.85
C GLU A 110 -18.07 35.81 -14.38
N ILE A 111 -16.84 35.50 -13.94
CA ILE A 111 -16.38 35.80 -12.58
C ILE A 111 -16.37 37.32 -12.34
N GLY A 112 -15.89 38.10 -13.32
CA GLY A 112 -15.90 39.56 -13.29
C GLY A 112 -17.31 40.14 -13.12
N LEU A 113 -18.28 39.63 -13.90
CA LEU A 113 -19.68 40.04 -13.81
C LEU A 113 -20.29 39.73 -12.44
N ARG A 114 -20.07 38.52 -11.91
CA ARG A 114 -20.55 38.14 -10.57
C ARG A 114 -20.00 39.07 -9.48
N LYS A 115 -18.71 39.43 -9.57
CA LYS A 115 -18.09 40.36 -8.60
C LYS A 115 -18.58 41.79 -8.77
N ALA A 116 -18.88 42.24 -9.99
CA ALA A 116 -19.47 43.56 -10.24
C ALA A 116 -20.89 43.69 -9.65
N ILE A 117 -21.65 42.60 -9.61
CA ILE A 117 -23.00 42.53 -9.01
C ILE A 117 -22.95 42.32 -7.49
N GLY A 118 -21.75 42.13 -6.90
CA GLY A 118 -21.54 42.13 -5.45
C GLY A 118 -21.02 40.81 -4.84
N ALA A 119 -20.67 39.80 -5.65
CA ALA A 119 -20.06 38.57 -5.13
C ALA A 119 -18.74 38.86 -4.40
N ARG A 120 -18.58 38.32 -3.19
CA ARG A 120 -17.36 38.49 -2.39
C ARG A 120 -16.28 37.54 -2.89
N ARG A 121 -15.01 37.87 -2.61
CA ARG A 121 -13.87 36.98 -2.90
C ARG A 121 -14.04 35.57 -2.29
N ARG A 122 -14.66 35.49 -1.11
CA ARG A 122 -14.95 34.22 -0.43
C ARG A 122 -15.96 33.36 -1.19
N ASP A 123 -16.96 33.96 -1.82
CA ASP A 123 -18.01 33.21 -2.54
C ASP A 123 -17.41 32.51 -3.76
N ILE A 124 -16.56 33.24 -4.51
CA ILE A 124 -15.83 32.70 -5.66
C ILE A 124 -14.83 31.62 -5.20
N LEU A 125 -14.11 31.85 -4.09
CA LEU A 125 -13.16 30.89 -3.55
C LEU A 125 -13.86 29.57 -3.18
N ILE A 126 -14.97 29.64 -2.43
CA ILE A 126 -15.73 28.45 -2.01
C ILE A 126 -16.30 27.71 -3.22
N GLN A 127 -16.81 28.42 -4.22
CA GLN A 127 -17.29 27.79 -5.45
C GLN A 127 -16.22 26.95 -6.13
N PHE A 128 -15.06 27.53 -6.44
CA PHE A 128 -14.00 26.81 -7.15
C PHE A 128 -13.37 25.71 -6.30
N LEU A 129 -13.25 25.91 -4.98
CA LEU A 129 -12.83 24.85 -4.07
C LEU A 129 -13.83 23.69 -4.08
N THR A 130 -15.12 23.98 -4.05
CA THR A 130 -16.18 22.96 -4.10
C THR A 130 -16.13 22.21 -5.43
N GLU A 131 -15.98 22.90 -6.57
CA GLU A 131 -15.81 22.27 -7.89
C GLU A 131 -14.60 21.32 -7.91
N SER A 132 -13.43 21.76 -7.43
CA SER A 132 -12.23 20.90 -7.36
C SER A 132 -12.37 19.71 -6.41
N SER A 133 -13.01 19.91 -5.26
CA SER A 133 -13.26 18.83 -4.28
C SER A 133 -14.26 17.80 -4.81
N LEU A 134 -15.30 18.25 -5.54
CA LEU A 134 -16.28 17.37 -6.16
C LEU A 134 -15.66 16.55 -7.28
N LEU A 135 -14.84 17.18 -8.14
CA LEU A 135 -14.10 16.47 -9.19
C LEU A 135 -13.19 15.40 -8.59
N SER A 136 -12.47 15.73 -7.52
CA SER A 136 -11.62 14.76 -6.85
C SER A 136 -12.44 13.65 -6.19
N LEU A 137 -13.49 13.99 -5.44
CA LEU A 137 -14.39 13.03 -4.79
C LEU A 137 -15.00 12.03 -5.78
N VAL A 138 -15.50 12.51 -6.93
CA VAL A 138 -16.03 11.63 -7.97
C VAL A 138 -14.94 10.71 -8.52
N GLY A 139 -13.76 11.25 -8.80
CA GLY A 139 -12.60 10.45 -9.20
C GLY A 139 -12.20 9.41 -8.15
N GLY A 140 -12.23 9.78 -6.87
CA GLY A 140 -11.95 8.91 -5.73
C GLY A 140 -12.97 7.79 -5.59
N LEU A 141 -14.27 8.09 -5.71
CA LEU A 141 -15.34 7.08 -5.69
C LEU A 141 -15.22 6.10 -6.86
N ILE A 142 -14.93 6.60 -8.06
CA ILE A 142 -14.67 5.75 -9.23
C ILE A 142 -13.44 4.89 -8.99
N GLY A 143 -12.35 5.47 -8.45
CA GLY A 143 -11.13 4.75 -8.10
C GLY A 143 -11.36 3.65 -7.07
N ILE A 144 -12.14 3.91 -6.02
CA ILE A 144 -12.54 2.92 -5.01
C ILE A 144 -13.33 1.78 -5.67
N GLY A 145 -14.31 2.12 -6.54
CA GLY A 145 -15.10 1.12 -7.27
C GLY A 145 -14.25 0.24 -8.18
N LEU A 146 -13.33 0.83 -8.95
CA LEU A 146 -12.39 0.09 -9.79
C LEU A 146 -11.42 -0.76 -8.96
N GLY A 147 -10.90 -0.22 -7.85
CA GLY A 147 -10.04 -0.96 -6.93
C GLY A 147 -10.74 -2.17 -6.33
N TYR A 148 -12.00 -2.03 -5.92
CA TYR A 148 -12.83 -3.14 -5.44
C TYR A 148 -13.05 -4.20 -6.54
N LEU A 149 -13.35 -3.77 -7.77
CA LEU A 149 -13.57 -4.68 -8.89
C LEU A 149 -12.30 -5.47 -9.25
N ILE A 150 -11.15 -4.80 -9.29
CA ILE A 150 -9.85 -5.43 -9.52
C ILE A 150 -9.54 -6.42 -8.40
N ALA A 151 -9.73 -6.03 -7.14
CA ALA A 151 -9.51 -6.91 -6.00
C ALA A 151 -10.39 -8.16 -6.08
N PHE A 152 -11.68 -8.00 -6.40
CA PHE A 152 -12.61 -9.11 -6.58
C PHE A 152 -12.18 -10.05 -7.72
N ALA A 153 -11.77 -9.49 -8.87
CA ALA A 153 -11.30 -10.27 -10.01
C ALA A 153 -10.03 -11.07 -9.67
N VAL A 154 -9.07 -10.45 -8.99
CA VAL A 154 -7.84 -11.12 -8.52
C VAL A 154 -8.17 -12.25 -7.56
N GLY A 155 -9.08 -12.04 -6.61
CA GLY A 155 -9.51 -13.09 -5.67
C GLY A 155 -10.14 -14.29 -6.39
N ARG A 156 -10.94 -14.05 -7.44
CA ARG A 156 -11.52 -15.12 -8.27
C ARG A 156 -10.47 -15.92 -9.05
N ILE A 157 -9.49 -15.23 -9.63
CA ILE A 157 -8.40 -15.88 -10.38
C ILE A 157 -7.55 -16.73 -9.42
N ALA A 158 -7.17 -16.18 -8.26
CA ALA A 158 -6.36 -16.89 -7.26
C ALA A 158 -7.07 -18.15 -6.74
N ALA A 159 -8.38 -18.06 -6.46
CA ALA A 159 -9.19 -19.21 -6.09
C ALA A 159 -9.21 -20.30 -7.18
N ALA A 160 -9.28 -19.91 -8.47
CA ALA A 160 -9.21 -20.85 -9.57
C ALA A 160 -7.83 -21.50 -9.74
N SER A 161 -6.75 -20.82 -9.32
CA SER A 161 -5.38 -21.32 -9.33
C SER A 161 -5.00 -22.16 -8.10
N GLY A 162 -5.96 -22.50 -7.23
CA GLY A 162 -5.73 -23.33 -6.05
C GLY A 162 -5.08 -22.60 -4.87
N THR A 163 -4.97 -21.27 -4.93
CA THR A 163 -4.45 -20.42 -3.85
C THR A 163 -5.54 -19.43 -3.43
N PRO A 164 -6.48 -19.83 -2.52
CA PRO A 164 -7.58 -18.96 -2.13
C PRO A 164 -7.06 -17.72 -1.41
N PHE A 165 -7.00 -16.61 -2.15
CA PHE A 165 -6.70 -15.28 -1.64
C PHE A 165 -7.99 -14.48 -1.58
N THR A 166 -8.40 -14.06 -0.38
CA THR A 166 -9.58 -13.23 -0.16
C THR A 166 -9.14 -11.79 0.13
N PRO A 167 -9.16 -10.90 -0.88
CA PRO A 167 -8.85 -9.50 -0.64
C PRO A 167 -9.89 -8.91 0.31
N GLN A 168 -9.41 -8.38 1.43
CA GLN A 168 -10.27 -7.71 2.41
C GLN A 168 -10.27 -6.21 2.13
N VAL A 169 -11.40 -5.71 1.63
CA VAL A 169 -11.63 -4.27 1.50
C VAL A 169 -12.39 -3.80 2.73
N GLY A 170 -11.64 -3.34 3.74
CA GLY A 170 -12.20 -2.81 4.98
C GLY A 170 -12.84 -1.43 4.79
N LEU A 171 -13.80 -1.12 5.66
CA LEU A 171 -14.47 0.19 5.68
C LEU A 171 -13.48 1.32 5.98
N ASP A 172 -12.45 1.04 6.78
CA ASP A 172 -11.36 1.96 7.11
C ASP A 172 -10.58 2.39 5.86
N SER A 173 -10.29 1.46 4.95
CA SER A 173 -9.57 1.74 3.69
C SER A 173 -10.41 2.63 2.77
N ILE A 174 -11.73 2.41 2.72
CA ILE A 174 -12.66 3.22 1.92
C ILE A 174 -12.71 4.64 2.49
N LEU A 175 -12.91 4.78 3.81
CA LEU A 175 -12.95 6.08 4.47
C LEU A 175 -11.64 6.86 4.27
N LEU A 176 -10.50 6.18 4.45
CA LEU A 176 -9.19 6.76 4.23
C LEU A 176 -9.05 7.27 2.78
N ALA A 177 -9.43 6.45 1.79
CA ALA A 177 -9.37 6.83 0.38
C ALA A 177 -10.28 8.03 0.06
N THR A 178 -11.51 8.07 0.60
CA THR A 178 -12.45 9.18 0.38
C THR A 178 -11.95 10.49 1.00
N ILE A 179 -11.48 10.45 2.25
CA ILE A 179 -10.93 11.63 2.92
C ILE A 179 -9.70 12.14 2.17
N PHE A 180 -8.81 11.22 1.81
CA PHE A 180 -7.57 11.55 1.13
C PHE A 180 -7.81 12.14 -0.26
N SER A 181 -8.73 11.58 -1.04
CA SER A 181 -9.16 12.16 -2.32
C SER A 181 -9.71 13.57 -2.15
N THR A 182 -10.60 13.79 -1.18
CA THR A 182 -11.14 15.14 -0.90
C THR A 182 -10.04 16.13 -0.56
N ALA A 183 -9.09 15.72 0.30
CA ALA A 183 -7.96 16.56 0.71
C ALA A 183 -7.07 16.95 -0.48
N VAL A 184 -6.84 16.03 -1.42
CA VAL A 184 -6.06 16.28 -2.65
C VAL A 184 -6.78 17.29 -3.54
N GLY A 185 -8.09 17.13 -3.75
CA GLY A 185 -8.90 18.09 -4.50
C GLY A 185 -8.82 19.50 -3.91
N LEU A 186 -8.96 19.62 -2.58
CA LEU A 186 -8.83 20.90 -1.87
C LEU A 186 -7.43 21.50 -2.01
N PHE A 187 -6.39 20.69 -1.83
CA PHE A 187 -5.00 21.15 -1.87
C PHE A 187 -4.62 21.69 -3.25
N PHE A 188 -4.85 20.91 -4.31
CA PHE A 188 -4.52 21.32 -5.68
C PHE A 188 -5.50 22.35 -6.26
N GLY A 189 -6.73 22.41 -5.75
CA GLY A 189 -7.73 23.42 -6.11
C GLY A 189 -7.53 24.79 -5.47
N LEU A 190 -6.77 24.88 -4.37
CA LEU A 190 -6.61 26.11 -3.60
C LEU A 190 -5.95 27.23 -4.42
N TYR A 191 -4.89 26.92 -5.15
CA TYR A 191 -4.19 27.90 -5.99
C TYR A 191 -5.10 28.51 -7.07
N PRO A 192 -5.73 27.73 -7.97
CA PRO A 192 -6.62 28.29 -8.99
C PRO A 192 -7.84 28.99 -8.40
N ALA A 193 -8.42 28.46 -7.31
CA ALA A 193 -9.57 29.09 -6.65
C ALA A 193 -9.21 30.47 -6.07
N ASN A 194 -8.03 30.60 -5.46
CA ASN A 194 -7.53 31.88 -4.96
C ASN A 194 -7.21 32.85 -6.11
N ARG A 195 -6.68 32.36 -7.23
CA ARG A 195 -6.48 33.18 -8.44
C ARG A 195 -7.80 33.74 -8.96
N ALA A 196 -8.83 32.90 -9.09
CA ALA A 196 -10.17 33.30 -9.51
C ALA A 196 -10.78 34.34 -8.56
N ALA A 197 -10.68 34.11 -7.26
CA ALA A 197 -11.21 35.01 -6.23
C ALA A 197 -10.55 36.40 -6.24
N ARG A 198 -9.30 36.51 -6.71
CA ARG A 198 -8.54 37.78 -6.76
C ARG A 198 -8.75 38.61 -8.02
N LEU A 199 -9.35 38.07 -9.08
CA LEU A 199 -9.62 38.80 -10.35
C LEU A 199 -10.37 40.11 -10.11
N GLU A 200 -9.89 41.22 -10.65
CA GLU A 200 -10.58 42.51 -10.53
C GLU A 200 -11.72 42.63 -11.56
N PRO A 201 -12.91 43.14 -11.18
CA PRO A 201 -14.04 43.24 -12.09
C PRO A 201 -13.72 44.09 -13.33
N VAL A 202 -12.94 45.16 -13.14
CA VAL A 202 -12.55 46.08 -14.20
C VAL A 202 -11.65 45.38 -15.22
N GLU A 203 -10.65 44.63 -14.77
CA GLU A 203 -9.76 43.85 -15.65
C GLU A 203 -10.54 42.74 -16.37
N ALA A 204 -11.39 42.02 -15.65
CA ALA A 204 -12.17 40.90 -16.19
C ALA A 204 -13.19 41.31 -17.27
N LEU A 205 -13.64 42.57 -17.28
CA LEU A 205 -14.55 43.14 -18.28
C LEU A 205 -13.82 43.85 -19.43
N ARG A 206 -12.52 44.13 -19.28
CA ARG A 206 -11.68 44.79 -20.29
C ARG A 206 -11.02 43.80 -21.27
N TYR A 207 -11.10 42.51 -20.98
CA TYR A 207 -10.66 41.45 -21.90
C TYR A 207 -11.66 41.30 -23.05
N GLU A 208 -11.33 41.94 -24.18
CA GLU A 208 -11.48 41.35 -25.53
C GLU A 208 -10.14 40.74 -25.95
#